data_AF-A0A915CFS1-F1
#
_entry.id   AF-A0A915CFS1-F1
#
_cell.length_a   1.000
_cell.length_b   1.000
_cell.length_c   1.000
_cell.angle_alpha   90.00
_cell.angle_beta   90.00
_cell.angle_gamma   90.00
#
_symmetry.space_group_name_H-M   'P 1'
#
loop_
_entity.id
_entity.type
_entity.pdbx_description
1 polymer ?
#
loop_
_entity_poly.entity_id
_entity_poly.type
_entity_poly.pdbx_seq_one_letter_code
_entity_poly.pdbx_strand_id
1 'polypeptide(L)'
;MQYGVDEMTFPSIHSDDQLDAPGGFTQHCIGKYNNLITRYVSWQRSLSASRRPCYSRRYRHEICIFGLADLSTLSSSKSLFANKMLP
;
A
#
# COMPACT_ATOMS: atom_id res chain seq x y z
N MET A 1 19.78 12.02 5.04
CA MET A 1 18.43 11.64 4.61
C MET A 1 17.60 11.44 5.87
N GLN A 2 16.49 12.16 6.05
CA GLN A 2 15.62 11.96 7.22
C GLN A 2 14.80 10.67 7.03
N TYR A 3 14.54 9.97 8.12
CA TYR A 3 13.84 8.68 8.12
C TYR A 3 12.36 8.83 7.73
N GLY A 4 11.88 8.01 6.78
CA GLY A 4 10.46 7.89 6.42
C GLY A 4 9.82 9.12 5.76
N VAL A 5 10.62 10.06 5.24
CA VAL A 5 10.11 11.29 4.61
C VAL A 5 9.20 11.00 3.43
N ASP A 6 9.49 9.97 2.65
CA ASP A 6 8.70 9.54 1.50
C ASP A 6 7.31 9.00 1.88
N GLU A 7 7.15 8.46 3.09
CA GLU A 7 5.86 7.96 3.59
C GLU A 7 4.94 9.08 4.09
N MET A 8 5.49 10.27 4.38
CA MET A 8 4.73 11.41 4.89
C MET A 8 4.52 12.49 3.83
N THR A 9 5.53 12.79 3.02
CA THR A 9 5.54 13.99 2.15
C THR A 9 4.41 14.00 1.14
N PHE A 10 4.24 12.93 0.34
CA PHE A 10 3.20 12.90 -0.69
C PHE A 10 1.78 12.86 -0.11
N PRO A 11 1.47 12.01 0.90
CA PRO A 11 0.17 12.07 1.56
C PRO A 11 -0.14 13.44 2.16
N SER A 12 0.84 14.08 2.81
CA SER A 12 0.67 15.40 3.40
C SER A 12 0.31 16.44 2.35
N ILE A 13 1.13 16.58 1.30
CA ILE A 13 0.90 17.54 0.19
C ILE A 13 -0.45 17.28 -0.49
N HIS A 14 -0.79 16.01 -0.72
CA HIS A 14 -2.02 15.64 -1.42
C HIS A 14 -3.29 15.83 -0.57
N SER A 15 -3.13 15.97 0.75
CA SER A 15 -4.23 16.17 1.71
C SER A 15 -4.38 17.61 2.20
N ASP A 16 -3.50 18.52 1.77
CA ASP A 16 -3.47 19.89 2.29
C ASP A 16 -4.50 20.77 1.57
N ASP A 17 -5.57 21.13 2.29
CA ASP A 17 -6.64 21.98 1.77
C ASP A 17 -6.14 23.41 1.46
N GLN A 18 -5.04 23.88 2.06
CA GLN A 18 -4.46 25.19 1.76
C GLN A 18 -3.72 25.21 0.41
N LEU A 19 -3.23 24.05 -0.02
CA LEU A 19 -2.50 23.92 -1.28
C LEU A 19 -3.45 23.90 -2.49
N ASP A 20 -4.73 23.55 -2.27
CA ASP A 20 -5.75 23.35 -3.31
C ASP A 20 -5.22 22.57 -4.53
N ALA A 21 -4.49 21.49 -4.24
CA ALA A 21 -3.79 20.73 -5.26
C ALA A 21 -4.79 20.05 -6.20
N PRO A 22 -4.62 20.12 -7.53
CA PRO A 22 -5.53 19.49 -8.47
C PRO A 22 -5.55 17.97 -8.28
N GLY A 23 -6.75 17.43 -8.05
CA GLY A 23 -6.95 16.01 -7.75
C GLY A 23 -6.54 15.59 -6.33
N GLY A 24 -6.22 16.56 -5.45
CA GLY A 24 -6.00 16.36 -4.03
C GLY A 24 -7.23 15.81 -3.30
N PHE A 25 -7.00 15.20 -2.14
CA PHE A 25 -8.06 14.77 -1.24
C PHE A 25 -8.17 15.74 -0.08
N THR A 26 -9.37 15.95 0.46
CA THR A 26 -9.52 16.73 1.68
C THR A 26 -9.28 15.89 2.93
N GLN A 27 -8.77 16.52 4.00
CA GLN A 27 -8.64 15.87 5.31
C GLN A 27 -10.00 15.47 5.90
N HIS A 28 -11.11 16.07 5.45
CA HIS A 28 -12.46 15.74 5.91
C HIS A 28 -12.86 14.27 5.68
N CYS A 29 -12.20 13.56 4.77
CA CYS A 29 -12.52 12.17 4.43
C CYS A 29 -11.51 11.14 4.97
N ILE A 30 -10.54 11.56 5.79
CA ILE A 30 -9.57 10.64 6.40
C ILE A 30 -10.32 9.55 7.20
N GLY A 31 -10.07 8.29 6.86
CA GLY A 31 -10.71 7.13 7.48
C GLY A 31 -12.04 6.69 6.84
N LYS A 32 -12.67 7.49 5.97
CA LYS A 32 -13.85 7.09 5.18
C LYS A 32 -13.48 6.53 3.80
N TYR A 33 -12.44 7.09 3.18
CA TYR A 33 -11.97 6.66 1.85
C TYR A 33 -10.56 6.10 1.96
N ASN A 34 -10.39 4.82 1.61
CA ASN A 34 -9.09 4.16 1.53
C ASN A 34 -8.96 3.36 0.22
N ASN A 35 -9.30 4.00 -0.90
CA ASN A 35 -9.28 3.41 -2.23
C ASN A 35 -7.92 3.65 -2.93
N LEU A 36 -6.82 3.30 -2.25
CA LEU A 36 -5.49 3.38 -2.84
C LEU A 36 -5.29 2.27 -3.88
N ILE A 37 -5.09 2.66 -5.14
CA ILE A 37 -4.88 1.70 -6.26
C ILE A 37 -3.41 1.54 -6.65
N THR A 38 -2.49 2.33 -6.12
CA THR A 38 -1.11 2.37 -6.62
C THR A 38 -0.34 1.07 -6.37
N ARG A 39 -0.50 0.45 -5.20
CA ARG A 39 0.32 -0.70 -4.80
C ARG A 39 -0.37 -1.71 -3.90
N TYR A 40 -0.24 -2.98 -4.25
CA TYR A 40 -0.56 -4.11 -3.40
C TYR A 40 0.69 -4.55 -2.62
N VAL A 41 0.65 -4.40 -1.31
CA VAL A 41 1.68 -4.89 -0.38
C VAL A 41 1.04 -5.82 0.63
N SER A 42 1.72 -6.92 0.98
CA SER A 42 1.31 -7.84 2.04
C SER A 42 2.34 -7.80 3.16
N TRP A 43 1.91 -7.34 4.33
CA TRP A 43 2.75 -7.19 5.53
C TRP A 43 2.59 -8.38 6.47
N GLN A 44 3.71 -8.91 6.95
CA GLN A 44 3.76 -10.06 7.86
C GLN A 44 2.95 -9.82 9.14
N ARG A 45 3.05 -8.60 9.68
CA ARG A 45 2.45 -8.17 10.96
C ARG A 45 1.13 -7.42 10.79
N SER A 46 0.38 -7.65 9.72
CA SER A 46 -0.96 -7.06 9.59
C SER A 46 -1.90 -7.59 10.69
N LEU A 47 -2.17 -6.75 11.70
CA LEU A 47 -3.07 -7.03 12.84
C LEU A 47 -4.56 -6.91 12.49
N SER A 48 -4.88 -6.47 11.28
CA SER A 48 -6.25 -6.30 10.80
C SER A 48 -6.89 -7.62 10.34
N ALA A 49 -8.22 -7.72 10.45
CA ALA A 49 -9.06 -8.77 9.85
C ALA A 49 -8.88 -8.92 8.32
N SER A 50 -8.21 -7.97 7.67
CA SER A 50 -7.79 -7.99 6.26
C SER A 50 -6.32 -8.43 6.09
N ARG A 51 -5.90 -9.48 6.81
CA ARG A 51 -4.56 -10.07 6.63
C ARG A 51 -4.44 -10.64 5.21
N ARG A 52 -3.69 -9.94 4.37
CA ARG A 52 -3.38 -10.39 3.01
C ARG A 52 -2.54 -11.67 3.09
N PRO A 53 -2.85 -12.70 2.28
CA PRO A 53 -2.09 -13.93 2.29
C PRO A 53 -0.66 -13.68 1.75
N CYS A 54 0.23 -14.61 2.09
CA CYS A 54 1.58 -14.71 1.54
C CYS A 54 1.90 -16.20 1.40
N TYR A 55 1.52 -16.79 0.28
CA TYR A 55 1.60 -18.23 0.02
C TYR A 55 3.05 -18.70 -0.13
N SER A 56 3.95 -17.83 -0.58
CA SER A 56 5.39 -18.12 -0.62
C SER A 56 6.00 -18.33 0.79
N ARG A 57 5.37 -17.77 1.83
CA ARG A 57 5.88 -17.68 3.22
C ARG A 57 7.25 -17.01 3.34
N ARG A 58 7.71 -16.31 2.30
CA ARG A 58 8.99 -15.60 2.28
C ARG A 58 8.76 -14.12 2.55
N TYR A 59 9.54 -13.56 3.47
CA TYR A 59 9.45 -12.16 3.85
C TYR A 59 10.82 -11.51 3.83
N ARG A 60 10.88 -10.23 3.46
CA ARG A 60 12.08 -9.40 3.62
C ARG A 60 11.66 -8.03 4.13
N HIS A 61 12.19 -7.64 5.28
CA HIS A 61 11.78 -6.44 6.02
C HIS A 61 10.26 -6.43 6.26
N GLU A 62 9.72 -7.56 6.72
CA GLU A 62 8.29 -7.77 7.01
C GLU A 62 7.33 -7.66 5.81
N ILE A 63 7.84 -7.48 4.59
CA ILE A 63 7.05 -7.49 3.35
C ILE A 63 7.12 -8.86 2.68
N CYS A 64 5.98 -9.40 2.26
CA CYS A 64 5.88 -10.66 1.52
C CYS A 64 6.61 -10.57 0.17
N ILE A 65 7.39 -11.61 -0.14
CA ILE A 65 7.95 -11.85 -1.47
C ILE A 65 7.02 -12.82 -2.19
N PHE A 66 6.19 -12.33 -3.10
CA PHE A 66 5.20 -13.12 -3.83
C PHE A 66 5.85 -14.21 -4.68
N GLY A 67 5.22 -15.38 -4.70
CA GLY A 67 5.51 -16.47 -5.62
C GLY A 67 4.34 -16.75 -6.56
N LEU A 68 4.42 -17.85 -7.33
CA LEU A 68 3.39 -18.22 -8.30
C LEU A 68 2.00 -18.41 -7.68
N ALA A 69 1.94 -18.99 -6.47
CA ALA A 69 0.67 -19.22 -5.76
C ALA A 69 -0.04 -17.92 -5.37
N ASP A 70 0.70 -16.81 -5.23
CA ASP A 70 0.15 -15.50 -4.89
C ASP A 70 -0.50 -14.80 -6.10
N LEU A 71 -0.18 -15.21 -7.35
CA LEU A 71 -0.70 -14.59 -8.57
C LEU A 71 -2.23 -14.62 -8.66
N SER A 72 -2.87 -15.66 -8.14
CA SER A 72 -4.34 -15.75 -8.10
C SER A 72 -4.94 -14.62 -7.25
N THR A 73 -4.34 -14.32 -6.10
CA THR A 73 -4.75 -13.22 -5.22
C THR A 73 -4.43 -11.86 -5.84
N LEU A 74 -3.29 -11.75 -6.54
CA LEU A 74 -2.93 -10.51 -7.22
C LEU A 74 -3.86 -10.20 -8.40
N SER A 75 -4.35 -11.22 -9.12
CA SER A 75 -5.24 -11.06 -10.27
C SER A 75 -6.61 -10.45 -9.93
N SER A 76 -7.09 -10.66 -8.69
CA SER A 76 -8.35 -10.08 -8.20
C SER A 76 -8.16 -8.75 -7.48
N SER A 77 -6.93 -8.26 -7.35
CA SER A 77 -6.61 -7.00 -6.71
C SER A 77 -7.00 -5.81 -7.59
N LYS A 78 -7.49 -4.73 -6.99
CA LYS A 78 -7.70 -3.44 -7.68
C LYS A 78 -6.41 -2.63 -7.84
N SER A 79 -5.30 -3.09 -7.27
CA SER A 79 -4.02 -2.37 -7.34
C SER A 79 -3.35 -2.53 -8.69
N LEU A 80 -2.76 -1.45 -9.21
CA LEU A 80 -2.06 -1.42 -10.49
C LEU A 80 -0.74 -2.21 -10.46
N PHE A 81 -0.05 -2.20 -9.31
CA PHE A 81 1.23 -2.87 -9.12
C PHE A 81 1.25 -3.67 -7.81
N ALA A 82 2.12 -4.68 -7.73
CA ALA A 82 2.35 -5.47 -6.52
C ALA A 82 3.79 -5.33 -6.02
N ASN A 83 4.00 -5.44 -4.71
CA ASN A 83 5.32 -5.54 -4.10
C ASN A 83 5.30 -6.52 -2.90
N LYS A 84 6.24 -7.46 -2.81
CA LYS A 84 7.51 -7.58 -3.55
C LYS A 84 7.58 -8.86 -4.39
N MET A 85 8.30 -8.84 -5.50
CA MET A 85 8.74 -10.04 -6.23
C MET A 85 10.27 -10.01 -6.34
N LEU A 86 10.89 -11.19 -6.36
CA LEU A 86 12.34 -11.36 -6.53
C LEU A 86 12.57 -12.45 -7.59
N PRO A 87 13.67 -12.36 -8.38
CA PRO A 87 14.07 -13.41 -9.31
C PRO A 87 14.38 -14.73 -8.61
#